data_AF-I9WCT6-F1
#
_entry.id   AF-I9WCT6-F1
#
_cell.length_a   1.000
_cell.length_b   1.000
_cell.length_c   1.000
_cell.angle_alpha   90.00
_cell.angle_beta   90.00
_cell.angle_gamma   90.00
#
_symmetry.space_group_name_H-M   'P 1'
#
loop_
_entity.id
_entity.type
_entity.pdbx_description
1 polymer ?
#
loop_
_entity_poly.entity_id
_entity_poly.type
_entity_poly.pdbx_seq_one_letter_code
_entity_poly.pdbx_strand_id
1 'polypeptide(L)'
;MVVLWSKKSMLFVDNANKIQGFHHARTPRAGGLGIFLSFALACYLEPFEMPFKGPFVFLGLSLVFLSGFLEDINLSLSPKIRLILQAVGVVCIISSTPLVVSDFSPLFSLPYFIAFLFAIFMLVGISNAINIIDGFNGLASGICAIALLVIHYIDPSSLSCLLAYMVLGFMVLNFPSGKIFLGDGGRIFWAWCAGFPFYI
;
A
#
# COMPACT_ATOMS: atom_id res chain seq x y z
N MET A 1 -1.36 -8.18 -18.64
CA MET A 1 -1.91 -9.53 -18.39
C MET A 1 -3.03 -9.53 -17.34
N VAL A 2 -2.80 -9.02 -16.11
CA VAL A 2 -3.79 -8.97 -15.02
C VAL A 2 -5.11 -8.28 -15.40
N VAL A 3 -5.04 -7.12 -16.09
CA VAL A 3 -6.24 -6.39 -16.56
C VAL A 3 -7.09 -7.22 -17.52
N LEU A 4 -6.45 -7.89 -18.49
CA LEU A 4 -7.14 -8.70 -19.49
C LEU A 4 -7.76 -9.96 -18.85
N TRP A 5 -7.06 -10.56 -17.90
CA TRP A 5 -7.54 -11.72 -17.17
C TRP A 5 -8.74 -11.36 -16.27
N SER A 6 -8.66 -10.26 -15.51
CA SER A 6 -9.79 -9.79 -14.68
C SER A 6 -11.04 -9.48 -15.52
N LYS A 7 -10.88 -8.82 -16.67
CA LYS A 7 -12.02 -8.56 -17.59
C LYS A 7 -12.65 -9.85 -18.12
N LYS A 8 -11.85 -10.89 -18.37
CA LYS A 8 -12.33 -12.18 -18.90
C LYS A 8 -12.96 -13.07 -17.83
N SER A 9 -12.44 -13.05 -16.60
CA SER A 9 -12.90 -13.90 -15.50
C SER A 9 -14.05 -13.31 -14.68
N MET A 10 -14.37 -12.03 -14.88
CA MET A 10 -15.33 -11.26 -14.05
C MET A 10 -14.95 -11.20 -12.56
N LEU A 11 -13.75 -11.65 -12.19
CA LEU A 11 -13.16 -11.47 -10.87
C LEU A 11 -12.54 -10.07 -10.79
N PHE A 12 -12.53 -9.45 -9.60
CA PHE A 12 -12.03 -8.09 -9.37
C PHE A 12 -12.87 -6.98 -10.03
N VAL A 13 -14.09 -7.25 -10.52
CA VAL A 13 -14.87 -6.24 -11.23
C VAL A 13 -15.78 -5.49 -10.25
N ASP A 14 -15.62 -4.17 -10.16
CA ASP A 14 -16.47 -3.35 -9.29
C ASP A 14 -17.92 -3.29 -9.78
N ASN A 15 -18.88 -3.31 -8.86
CA ASN A 15 -20.26 -2.96 -9.15
C ASN A 15 -20.36 -1.44 -9.17
N ALA A 16 -20.65 -0.86 -10.34
CA ALA A 16 -20.74 0.59 -10.57
C ALA A 16 -21.80 1.33 -9.70
N ASN A 17 -22.55 0.63 -8.85
CA ASN A 17 -23.57 1.17 -7.95
C ASN A 17 -23.06 1.49 -6.53
N LYS A 18 -21.74 1.51 -6.27
CA LYS A 18 -21.22 1.96 -4.97
C LYS A 18 -21.38 3.48 -4.82
N ILE A 19 -21.82 3.92 -3.63
CA ILE A 19 -22.08 5.33 -3.26
C ILE A 19 -20.87 6.25 -3.54
N GLN A 20 -19.65 5.69 -3.51
CA GLN A 20 -18.40 6.42 -3.72
C GLN A 20 -17.83 6.31 -5.16
N GLY A 21 -18.48 5.60 -6.08
CA GLY A 21 -17.98 5.35 -7.43
C GLY A 21 -18.39 6.43 -8.43
N PHE A 22 -17.50 7.36 -8.76
CA PHE A 22 -17.71 8.38 -9.81
C PHE A 22 -17.33 7.90 -11.21
N HIS A 23 -17.25 6.58 -11.42
CA HIS A 23 -16.80 5.96 -12.67
C HIS A 23 -17.92 5.21 -13.36
N HIS A 24 -18.16 5.52 -14.65
CA HIS A 24 -19.23 4.92 -15.44
C HIS A 24 -18.93 3.49 -15.93
N ALA A 25 -17.68 3.04 -15.88
CA ALA A 25 -17.25 1.76 -16.41
C ALA A 25 -16.86 0.77 -15.31
N ARG A 26 -17.27 -0.50 -15.48
CA ARG A 26 -16.82 -1.65 -14.68
C ARG A 26 -15.30 -1.79 -14.81
N THR A 27 -14.58 -1.28 -13.82
CA THR A 27 -13.11 -1.22 -13.84
C THR A 27 -12.54 -2.31 -12.93
N PRO A 28 -11.53 -3.07 -13.41
CA PRO A 28 -10.80 -4.04 -12.60
C PRO A 28 -10.12 -3.42 -11.36
N ARG A 29 -10.41 -3.96 -10.17
CA ARG A 29 -9.77 -3.68 -8.87
C ARG A 29 -8.61 -4.63 -8.62
N ALA A 30 -7.67 -4.68 -9.55
CA ALA A 30 -6.56 -5.65 -9.54
C ALA A 30 -5.17 -5.00 -9.43
N GLY A 31 -5.11 -3.68 -9.24
CA GLY A 31 -3.85 -2.94 -9.17
C GLY A 31 -2.96 -3.39 -8.03
N GLY A 32 -3.54 -3.61 -6.85
CA GLY A 32 -2.82 -4.06 -5.65
C GLY A 32 -2.07 -5.37 -5.87
N LEU A 33 -2.64 -6.31 -6.63
CA LEU A 33 -1.98 -7.58 -6.96
C LEU A 33 -0.75 -7.34 -7.86
N GLY A 34 -0.86 -6.49 -8.86
CA GLY A 34 0.26 -6.17 -9.76
C GLY A 34 1.42 -5.52 -9.01
N ILE A 35 1.12 -4.60 -8.09
CA ILE A 35 2.10 -3.92 -7.25
C ILE A 35 2.76 -4.90 -6.28
N PHE A 36 1.97 -5.73 -5.58
CA PHE A 36 2.47 -6.74 -4.65
C PHE A 36 3.45 -7.70 -5.32
N LEU A 37 3.09 -8.24 -6.48
CA LEU A 37 3.94 -9.16 -7.24
C LEU A 37 5.23 -8.48 -7.74
N SER A 38 5.12 -7.23 -8.20
CA SER A 38 6.29 -6.45 -8.64
C SER A 38 7.26 -6.20 -7.47
N PHE A 39 6.73 -5.93 -6.27
CA PHE A 39 7.55 -5.75 -5.08
C PHE A 39 8.20 -7.06 -4.63
N ALA A 40 7.41 -8.14 -4.55
CA ALA A 40 7.94 -9.45 -4.16
C ALA A 40 9.07 -9.90 -5.10
N LEU A 41 8.92 -9.64 -6.40
CA LEU A 41 9.97 -9.86 -7.39
C LEU A 41 11.20 -8.97 -7.14
N ALA A 42 11.01 -7.69 -6.85
CA ALA A 42 12.12 -6.79 -6.52
C ALA A 42 12.89 -7.26 -5.27
N CYS A 43 12.21 -7.71 -4.22
CA CYS A 43 12.88 -8.31 -3.06
C CYS A 43 13.58 -9.62 -3.39
N TYR A 44 13.02 -10.45 -4.27
CA TYR A 44 13.65 -11.71 -4.68
C TYR A 44 14.91 -11.50 -5.51
N LEU A 45 14.89 -10.54 -6.43
CA LEU A 45 16.02 -10.23 -7.30
C LEU A 45 17.16 -9.50 -6.57
N GLU A 46 16.89 -8.99 -5.37
CA GLU A 46 17.81 -8.20 -4.55
C GLU A 46 18.67 -7.19 -5.35
N PRO A 47 18.08 -6.31 -6.19
CA PRO A 47 18.86 -5.35 -6.96
C PRO A 47 19.59 -4.33 -6.09
N PHE A 48 19.24 -4.24 -4.80
CA PHE A 48 19.89 -3.40 -3.78
C PHE A 48 19.62 -3.93 -2.36
N GLU A 49 20.36 -3.44 -1.38
CA GLU A 49 20.12 -3.75 0.04
C GLU A 49 18.79 -3.14 0.52
N MET A 50 17.74 -3.97 0.48
CA MET A 50 16.41 -3.60 0.98
C MET A 50 16.35 -3.76 2.51
N PRO A 51 15.80 -2.78 3.25
CA PRO A 51 15.52 -2.93 4.69
C PRO A 51 14.33 -3.87 4.95
N PHE A 52 13.51 -4.15 3.94
CA PHE A 52 12.33 -5.01 4.00
C PHE A 52 12.64 -6.45 3.64
N LYS A 53 13.50 -7.11 4.43
CA LYS A 53 13.88 -8.51 4.23
C LYS A 53 13.40 -9.39 5.39
N GLY A 54 13.26 -10.68 5.13
CA GLY A 54 13.00 -11.69 6.15
C GLY A 54 11.53 -12.12 6.27
N PRO A 55 11.30 -13.28 6.90
CA PRO A 55 10.00 -13.97 6.89
C PRO A 55 8.88 -13.17 7.56
N PHE A 56 9.19 -12.41 8.62
CA PHE A 56 8.19 -11.61 9.33
C PHE A 56 7.73 -10.39 8.51
N VAL A 57 8.62 -9.76 7.75
CA VAL A 57 8.24 -8.69 6.83
C VAL A 57 7.30 -9.24 5.76
N PHE A 58 7.65 -10.36 5.11
CA PHE A 58 6.77 -10.99 4.12
C PHE A 58 5.44 -11.46 4.68
N LEU A 59 5.43 -12.03 5.89
CA LEU A 59 4.21 -12.40 6.59
C LEU A 59 3.33 -11.17 6.82
N GLY A 60 3.91 -10.09 7.33
CA GLY A 60 3.17 -8.88 7.64
C GLY A 60 2.58 -8.21 6.40
N LEU A 61 3.37 -8.10 5.34
CA LEU A 61 2.93 -7.62 4.02
C LEU A 61 1.79 -8.47 3.45
N SER A 62 1.88 -9.79 3.59
CA SER A 62 0.84 -10.71 3.15
C SER A 62 -0.45 -10.54 3.94
N LEU A 63 -0.39 -10.36 5.25
CA LEU A 63 -1.57 -10.12 6.09
C LEU A 63 -2.27 -8.80 5.75
N VAL A 64 -1.49 -7.71 5.56
CA VAL A 64 -2.02 -6.41 5.13
C VAL A 64 -2.67 -6.52 3.75
N PHE A 65 -2.01 -7.18 2.79
CA PHE A 65 -2.56 -7.45 1.46
C PHE A 65 -3.87 -8.25 1.53
N LEU A 66 -3.88 -9.37 2.26
CA LEU A 66 -5.04 -10.25 2.39
C LEU A 66 -6.24 -9.55 3.03
N SER A 67 -6.02 -8.60 3.95
CA SER A 67 -7.10 -7.80 4.57
C SER A 67 -7.96 -7.03 3.57
N GLY A 68 -7.43 -6.81 2.36
CA GLY A 68 -8.13 -6.14 1.27
C GLY A 68 -8.35 -7.04 0.05
N PHE A 69 -7.40 -7.89 -0.30
CA PHE A 69 -7.48 -8.75 -1.48
C PHE A 69 -8.67 -9.71 -1.42
N LEU A 70 -9.03 -10.19 -0.22
CA LEU A 70 -10.18 -11.06 -0.03
C LEU A 70 -11.49 -10.35 -0.45
N GLU A 71 -11.65 -9.07 -0.15
CA GLU A 71 -12.80 -8.28 -0.63
C GLU A 71 -12.82 -8.14 -2.15
N ASP A 72 -11.65 -7.93 -2.78
CA ASP A 72 -11.58 -7.78 -4.24
C ASP A 72 -11.94 -9.08 -4.99
N ILE A 73 -11.84 -10.24 -4.34
CA ILE A 73 -12.32 -11.53 -4.87
C ILE A 73 -13.72 -11.93 -4.36
N ASN A 74 -14.51 -10.96 -3.87
CA ASN A 74 -15.87 -11.13 -3.36
C ASN A 74 -15.99 -11.96 -2.07
N LEU A 75 -14.91 -12.07 -1.28
CA LEU A 75 -14.95 -12.63 0.08
C LEU A 75 -15.03 -11.49 1.09
N SER A 76 -16.26 -11.11 1.44
CA SER A 76 -16.49 -9.98 2.35
C SER A 76 -16.02 -10.28 3.77
N LEU A 77 -15.17 -9.39 4.29
CA LEU A 77 -14.64 -9.43 5.64
C LEU A 77 -15.24 -8.28 6.44
N SER A 78 -15.64 -8.56 7.68
CA SER A 78 -16.07 -7.47 8.57
C SER A 78 -14.94 -6.45 8.76
N PRO A 79 -15.24 -5.14 8.88
CA PRO A 79 -14.22 -4.11 9.10
C PRO A 79 -13.29 -4.41 10.30
N LYS A 80 -13.82 -5.05 11.34
CA LYS A 80 -13.05 -5.48 12.52
C LYS A 80 -11.96 -6.48 12.15
N ILE A 81 -12.29 -7.51 11.36
CA ILE A 81 -11.30 -8.52 10.92
C ILE A 81 -10.23 -7.88 10.05
N ARG A 82 -10.61 -6.95 9.17
CA ARG A 82 -9.67 -6.25 8.29
C ARG A 82 -8.66 -5.42 9.08
N LEU A 83 -9.13 -4.69 10.11
CA LEU A 83 -8.27 -3.93 11.00
C LEU A 83 -7.33 -4.83 11.82
N ILE A 84 -7.81 -5.98 12.31
CA ILE A 84 -6.98 -6.95 13.04
C ILE A 84 -5.86 -7.49 12.13
N LEU A 85 -6.20 -7.92 10.91
CA LEU A 85 -5.20 -8.41 9.95
C LEU A 85 -4.14 -7.35 9.62
N GLN A 86 -4.55 -6.09 9.46
CA GLN A 86 -3.62 -4.97 9.25
C GLN A 86 -2.75 -4.72 10.48
N ALA A 87 -3.33 -4.66 11.68
CA ALA A 87 -2.57 -4.42 12.90
C ALA A 87 -1.54 -5.53 13.17
N VAL A 88 -1.93 -6.80 13.03
CA VAL A 88 -1.01 -7.94 13.18
C VAL A 88 0.07 -7.88 12.10
N GLY A 89 -0.31 -7.61 10.86
CA GLY A 89 0.66 -7.52 9.77
C GLY A 89 1.67 -6.39 9.97
N VAL A 90 1.19 -5.23 10.43
CA VAL A 90 2.04 -4.10 10.80
C VAL A 90 2.99 -4.45 11.93
N VAL A 91 2.49 -5.11 13.00
CA VAL A 91 3.35 -5.58 14.11
C VAL A 91 4.48 -6.47 13.58
N CYS A 92 4.18 -7.43 12.69
CA CYS A 92 5.22 -8.28 12.09
C CYS A 92 6.29 -7.47 11.35
N ILE A 93 5.89 -6.43 10.61
CA ILE A 93 6.81 -5.57 9.87
C ILE A 93 7.66 -4.75 10.84
N ILE A 94 7.04 -3.97 11.73
CA ILE A 94 7.76 -3.02 12.61
C ILE A 94 8.59 -3.72 13.70
N SER A 95 8.29 -4.97 14.05
CA SER A 95 9.15 -5.76 14.94
C SER A 95 10.43 -6.25 14.27
N SER A 96 10.49 -6.24 12.94
CA SER A 96 11.63 -6.73 12.15
C SER A 96 12.33 -5.63 11.36
N THR A 97 11.90 -4.38 11.53
CA THR A 97 12.40 -3.22 10.79
C THR A 97 12.51 -2.03 11.72
N PRO A 98 13.43 -1.07 11.51
CA PRO A 98 13.58 0.09 12.39
C PRO A 98 12.50 1.17 12.19
N LEU A 99 11.27 0.80 11.83
CA LEU A 99 10.18 1.73 11.48
C LEU A 99 9.55 2.49 12.66
N VAL A 100 9.90 2.12 13.88
CA VAL A 100 9.34 2.73 15.09
C VAL A 100 10.16 3.97 15.43
N VAL A 101 9.57 5.14 15.20
CA VAL A 101 10.23 6.42 15.50
C VAL A 101 9.72 6.98 16.81
N SER A 102 10.64 7.09 17.76
CA SER A 102 10.40 7.59 19.11
C SER A 102 10.98 8.97 19.35
N ASP A 103 11.89 9.45 18.50
CA ASP A 103 12.51 10.76 18.64
C ASP A 103 11.96 11.71 17.56
N PHE A 104 11.36 12.81 17.99
CA PHE A 104 10.82 13.87 17.13
C PHE A 104 11.50 15.21 17.45
N SER A 105 12.78 15.15 17.78
CA SER A 105 13.57 16.32 18.15
C SER A 105 13.56 17.42 17.07
N PRO A 106 13.57 18.70 17.47
CA PRO A 106 13.68 19.20 18.85
C PRO A 106 12.33 19.27 19.59
N LEU A 107 11.23 18.78 19.00
CA LEU A 107 9.88 19.00 19.53
C LEU A 107 9.61 18.18 20.79
N PHE A 108 9.76 16.86 20.70
CA PHE A 108 9.55 15.92 21.81
C PHE A 108 10.10 14.52 21.48
N SER A 109 10.11 13.65 22.48
CA SER A 109 10.36 12.21 22.32
C SER A 109 9.24 11.40 22.97
N LEU A 110 8.90 10.25 22.41
CA LEU A 110 7.93 9.31 22.95
C LEU A 110 8.63 8.13 23.63
N PRO A 111 8.12 7.61 24.76
CA PRO A 111 8.49 6.28 25.23
C PRO A 111 8.30 5.25 24.12
N TYR A 112 9.23 4.32 23.96
CA TYR A 112 9.24 3.36 22.85
C TYR A 112 7.91 2.61 22.70
N PHE A 113 7.27 2.21 23.81
CA PHE A 113 5.96 1.56 23.78
C PHE A 113 4.86 2.44 23.15
N ILE A 114 4.87 3.75 23.44
CA ILE A 114 3.92 4.70 22.85
C ILE A 114 4.25 4.91 21.38
N ALA A 115 5.53 5.04 21.03
CA ALA A 115 5.98 5.13 19.63
C ALA A 115 5.57 3.89 18.82
N PHE A 116 5.65 2.70 19.42
CA PHE A 116 5.25 1.43 18.81
C PHE A 116 3.74 1.40 18.52
N LEU A 117 2.91 1.76 19.50
CA LEU A 117 1.45 1.86 19.31
C LEU A 117 1.08 2.94 18.28
N PHE A 118 1.79 4.07 18.31
CA PHE A 118 1.61 5.15 17.35
C PHE A 118 1.97 4.71 15.93
N ALA A 119 3.07 3.97 15.75
CA ALA A 119 3.44 3.38 14.47
C ALA A 119 2.34 2.46 13.94
N ILE A 120 1.77 1.59 14.80
CA ILE A 120 0.62 0.74 14.40
C ILE A 120 -0.57 1.60 13.94
N PHE A 121 -0.95 2.59 14.73
CA PHE A 121 -2.07 3.47 14.41
C PHE A 121 -1.85 4.20 13.09
N MET A 122 -0.68 4.81 12.90
CA MET A 122 -0.31 5.49 11.67
C MET A 122 -0.33 4.52 10.49
N LEU A 123 0.21 3.31 10.69
CA LEU A 123 0.36 2.35 9.60
C LEU A 123 -0.95 1.74 9.12
N VAL A 124 -1.82 1.41 10.07
CA VAL A 124 -3.19 0.98 9.76
C VAL A 124 -4.00 2.16 9.22
N GLY A 125 -3.89 3.33 9.85
CA GLY A 125 -4.68 4.52 9.57
C GLY A 125 -4.52 5.03 8.14
N ILE A 126 -3.28 5.14 7.66
CA ILE A 126 -3.07 5.68 6.32
C ILE A 126 -3.29 4.60 5.23
N SER A 127 -3.06 3.31 5.51
CA SER A 127 -3.58 2.23 4.64
C SER A 127 -5.10 2.37 4.45
N ASN A 128 -5.79 2.69 5.57
CA ASN A 128 -7.15 3.21 5.67
C ASN A 128 -7.44 4.33 4.66
N ALA A 129 -6.71 5.44 4.83
CA ALA A 129 -6.93 6.68 4.10
C ALA A 129 -6.72 6.55 2.59
N ILE A 130 -5.65 5.85 2.15
CA ILE A 130 -5.38 5.66 0.71
C ILE A 130 -6.47 4.84 0.03
N ASN A 131 -6.98 3.81 0.71
CA ASN A 131 -8.10 3.03 0.20
C ASN A 131 -9.38 3.86 0.00
N ILE A 132 -9.56 4.94 0.77
CA ILE A 132 -10.71 5.85 0.66
C ILE A 132 -10.56 6.77 -0.57
N ILE A 133 -9.34 7.25 -0.85
CA ILE A 133 -9.08 8.18 -1.96
C ILE A 133 -8.79 7.51 -3.32
N ASP A 134 -8.66 6.18 -3.38
CA ASP A 134 -8.54 5.41 -4.65
C ASP A 134 -9.84 5.37 -5.48
N GLY A 135 -10.91 6.01 -5.03
CA GLY A 135 -12.17 6.14 -5.76
C GLY A 135 -12.14 7.14 -6.93
N PHE A 136 -11.00 7.80 -7.19
CA PHE A 136 -10.81 8.76 -8.27
C PHE A 136 -9.59 8.38 -9.14
N ASN A 137 -9.74 8.48 -10.46
CA ASN A 137 -8.66 8.23 -11.42
C ASN A 137 -7.44 9.12 -11.11
N GLY A 138 -6.32 8.49 -10.76
CA GLY A 138 -5.05 9.16 -10.55
C GLY A 138 -4.87 9.84 -9.19
N LEU A 139 -5.89 9.90 -8.32
CA LEU A 139 -5.78 10.65 -7.07
C LEU A 139 -4.84 9.97 -6.07
N ALA A 140 -5.12 8.70 -5.73
CA ALA A 140 -4.30 7.94 -4.79
C ALA A 140 -2.88 7.75 -5.31
N SER A 141 -2.73 7.38 -6.59
CA SER A 141 -1.43 7.18 -7.22
C SER A 141 -0.65 8.49 -7.39
N GLY A 142 -1.30 9.60 -7.72
CA GLY A 142 -0.67 10.91 -7.81
C GLY A 142 -0.15 11.42 -6.46
N ILE A 143 -0.95 11.34 -5.40
CA ILE A 143 -0.51 11.74 -4.04
C ILE A 143 0.69 10.88 -3.60
N CYS A 144 0.64 9.56 -3.81
CA CYS A 144 1.73 8.66 -3.47
C CYS A 144 3.00 8.95 -4.29
N ALA A 145 2.86 9.25 -5.59
CA ALA A 145 3.99 9.58 -6.45
C ALA A 145 4.69 10.86 -5.97
N ILE A 146 3.91 11.91 -5.68
CA ILE A 146 4.45 13.18 -5.17
C ILE A 146 5.16 12.96 -3.83
N ALA A 147 4.53 12.24 -2.90
CA ALA A 147 5.14 11.96 -1.59
C ALA A 147 6.48 11.21 -1.73
N LEU A 148 6.53 10.17 -2.57
CA LEU A 148 7.76 9.40 -2.80
C LEU A 148 8.85 10.20 -3.50
N LEU A 149 8.48 11.07 -4.45
CA LEU A 149 9.44 11.96 -5.11
C LEU A 149 10.01 13.00 -4.15
N VAL A 150 9.19 13.55 -3.24
CA VAL A 150 9.65 14.46 -2.18
C VAL A 150 10.59 13.73 -1.22
N ILE A 151 10.24 12.52 -0.79
CA ILE A 151 11.12 11.69 0.05
C ILE A 151 12.45 11.43 -0.66
N HIS A 152 12.42 11.03 -1.93
CA HIS A 152 13.62 10.80 -2.71
C HIS A 152 14.46 12.07 -2.91
N TYR A 153 13.83 13.24 -3.00
CA TYR A 153 14.54 14.50 -3.10
C TYR A 153 15.27 14.87 -1.81
N ILE A 154 14.67 14.59 -0.64
CA ILE A 154 15.26 14.90 0.67
C ILE A 154 16.33 13.87 1.06
N ASP A 155 16.03 12.58 0.89
CA ASP A 155 16.93 11.45 1.17
C ASP A 155 16.91 10.46 -0.01
N PRO A 156 17.78 10.67 -1.02
CA PRO A 156 17.82 9.84 -2.22
C PRO A 156 18.21 8.41 -1.90
N SER A 157 17.32 7.46 -2.16
CA SER A 157 17.59 6.03 -2.04
C SER A 157 17.07 5.25 -3.24
N SER A 158 17.72 4.12 -3.56
CA SER A 158 17.27 3.19 -4.60
C SER A 158 15.85 2.69 -4.32
N LEU A 159 15.49 2.58 -3.04
CA LEU A 159 14.17 2.15 -2.62
C LEU A 159 13.10 3.22 -2.88
N SER A 160 13.32 4.47 -2.47
CA SER A 160 12.36 5.56 -2.74
C SER A 160 12.16 5.75 -4.25
N CYS A 161 13.24 5.60 -5.03
CA CYS A 161 13.21 5.61 -6.49
C CYS A 161 12.40 4.43 -7.09
N LEU A 162 12.67 3.19 -6.65
CA LEU A 162 11.93 2.00 -7.08
C LEU A 162 10.43 2.15 -6.81
N LEU A 163 10.07 2.56 -5.59
CA LEU A 163 8.69 2.73 -5.18
C LEU A 163 8.00 3.81 -6.02
N ALA A 164 8.67 4.93 -6.30
CA ALA A 164 8.14 5.97 -7.18
C ALA A 164 7.84 5.41 -8.57
N TYR A 165 8.76 4.64 -9.17
CA TYR A 165 8.53 4.00 -10.47
C TYR A 165 7.39 2.98 -10.46
N MET A 166 7.22 2.21 -9.39
CA MET A 166 6.09 1.28 -9.25
C MET A 166 4.74 2.02 -9.20
N VAL A 167 4.67 3.11 -8.45
CA VAL A 167 3.48 3.98 -8.37
C VAL A 167 3.19 4.63 -9.72
N LEU A 168 4.21 5.18 -10.38
CA LEU A 168 4.08 5.79 -11.71
C LEU A 168 3.64 4.77 -12.77
N GLY A 169 4.18 3.54 -12.73
CA GLY A 169 3.77 2.45 -13.62
C GLY A 169 2.30 2.07 -13.45
N PHE A 170 1.79 2.03 -12.22
CA PHE A 170 0.37 1.88 -11.95
C PHE A 170 -0.43 3.10 -12.45
N MET A 171 0.07 4.31 -12.21
CA MET A 171 -0.57 5.57 -12.60
C MET A 171 -0.84 5.64 -14.11
N VAL A 172 0.05 5.14 -14.97
CA VAL A 172 -0.15 5.10 -16.44
C VAL A 172 -1.41 4.32 -16.83
N LEU A 173 -1.80 3.31 -16.06
CA LEU A 173 -3.02 2.53 -16.31
C LEU A 173 -4.24 3.10 -15.58
N ASN A 174 -4.04 3.80 -14.48
CA ASN A 174 -5.10 4.37 -13.65
C ASN A 174 -5.53 5.77 -14.11
N PHE A 175 -4.61 6.67 -14.44
CA PHE A 175 -4.88 8.03 -14.91
C PHE A 175 -4.73 8.15 -16.44
N PRO A 176 -5.57 8.93 -17.15
CA PRO A 176 -6.81 9.55 -16.69
C PRO A 176 -8.03 8.65 -16.86
N SER A 177 -7.87 7.51 -17.57
CA SER A 177 -8.99 6.70 -18.07
C SER A 177 -9.49 5.63 -17.10
N GLY A 178 -8.86 5.42 -15.94
CA GLY A 178 -9.28 4.42 -14.95
C GLY A 178 -9.32 3.01 -15.52
N LYS A 179 -8.26 2.52 -16.19
CA LYS A 179 -8.27 1.16 -16.76
C LYS A 179 -8.11 0.07 -15.70
N ILE A 180 -7.58 0.45 -14.53
CA ILE A 180 -7.38 -0.38 -13.36
C ILE A 180 -7.46 0.50 -12.11
N PHE A 181 -8.10 0.00 -11.05
CA PHE A 181 -8.07 0.58 -9.71
C PHE A 181 -7.17 -0.27 -8.80
N LEU A 182 -6.64 0.33 -7.73
CA LEU A 182 -5.81 -0.39 -6.77
C LEU A 182 -6.61 -1.53 -6.15
N GLY A 183 -7.89 -1.28 -5.86
CA GLY A 183 -8.74 -2.23 -5.13
C GLY A 183 -8.40 -2.25 -3.64
N ASP A 184 -9.17 -3.03 -2.89
CA ASP A 184 -8.99 -3.12 -1.45
C ASP A 184 -7.64 -3.77 -1.07
N GLY A 185 -7.13 -4.73 -1.86
CA GLY A 185 -5.79 -5.32 -1.71
C GLY A 185 -4.65 -4.32 -1.97
N GLY A 186 -4.96 -3.19 -2.59
CA GLY A 186 -4.06 -2.05 -2.76
C GLY A 186 -3.72 -1.32 -1.47
N ARG A 187 -4.29 -1.67 -0.31
CA ARG A 187 -3.91 -1.10 1.00
C ARG A 187 -2.42 -1.18 1.30
N ILE A 188 -1.75 -2.20 0.75
CA ILE A 188 -0.31 -2.34 0.89
C ILE A 188 0.46 -1.19 0.25
N PHE A 189 -0.11 -0.53 -0.77
CA PHE A 189 0.46 0.61 -1.50
C PHE A 189 1.00 1.70 -0.56
N TRP A 190 0.33 1.90 0.57
CA TRP A 190 0.80 2.85 1.57
C TRP A 190 1.90 2.31 2.50
N ALA A 191 1.84 1.04 2.89
CA ALA A 191 2.91 0.39 3.68
C ALA A 191 4.27 0.59 3.00
N TRP A 192 4.26 0.64 1.66
CA TRP A 192 5.41 0.99 0.83
C TRP A 192 5.71 2.49 0.81
N CYS A 193 4.71 3.36 0.65
CA CYS A 193 4.92 4.81 0.50
C CYS A 193 5.35 5.53 1.80
N ALA A 194 5.07 4.99 2.98
CA ALA A 194 5.21 5.74 4.22
C ALA A 194 5.90 5.02 5.37
N GLY A 195 6.47 3.84 5.11
CA GLY A 195 7.49 3.29 5.99
C GLY A 195 8.84 4.03 5.88
N PHE A 196 8.99 4.97 4.94
CA PHE A 196 10.29 5.60 4.65
C PHE A 196 10.53 7.01 5.23
N PRO A 197 9.56 7.94 5.35
CA PRO A 197 9.86 9.33 5.69
C PRO A 197 10.22 9.60 7.16
N PHE A 198 10.18 8.60 8.04
CA PHE A 198 10.57 8.81 9.44
C PHE A 198 12.07 8.58 9.70
N TYR A 199 12.88 8.34 8.67
CA TYR A 199 14.35 8.30 8.78
C TYR A 199 15.00 9.64 8.41
N ILE A 200 14.55 10.71 9.08
CA ILE A 200 15.35 11.93 9.29
C ILE A 200 15.30 12.24 10.77
#